data_AF-A0A3N7GZU9-F1
#
_entry.id   AF-A0A3N7GZU9-F1
#
_cell.length_a   1.000
_cell.length_b   1.000
_cell.length_c   1.000
_cell.angle_alpha   90.00
_cell.angle_beta   90.00
_cell.angle_gamma   90.00
#
_symmetry.space_group_name_H-M   'P 1'
#
loop_
_entity.id
_entity.type
_entity.pdbx_description
1 polymer ?
#
loop_
_entity_poly.entity_id
_entity_poly.type
_entity_poly.pdbx_seq_one_letter_code
_entity_poly.pdbx_strand_id
1 'polypeptide(L)'
;MKKALIIGILTTGFTAAAAQTLMPAGKQKMEQFRDAKTDVIVTQIGVQPEKQGEFRDLYQQYDKSQSSIAQEFNDGLDPREMTDDQAKEKIYKGFDISQKLLNNKKNYTEKFLQVITPRQLYHMYQTEKRMGRKVMERSVPRNDTGGRR
;
A
#
# COMPACT_ATOMS: atom_id res chain seq x y z
N MET A 1 -62.10 0.37 -23.54
CA MET A 1 -60.87 1.14 -23.27
C MET A 1 -60.87 1.59 -21.81
N LYS A 2 -60.01 1.00 -20.97
CA LYS A 2 -59.64 1.52 -19.64
C LYS A 2 -58.14 1.28 -19.47
N LYS A 3 -57.39 2.37 -19.39
CA LYS A 3 -55.92 2.36 -19.24
C LYS A 3 -55.61 2.04 -17.78
N ALA A 4 -54.80 1.01 -17.54
CA ALA A 4 -54.15 0.76 -16.24
C ALA A 4 -52.67 1.17 -16.35
N LEU A 5 -52.16 1.71 -15.26
CA LEU A 5 -51.05 2.66 -15.16
C LEU A 5 -50.10 2.17 -14.04
N ILE A 6 -48.78 2.26 -14.28
CA ILE A 6 -47.62 2.17 -13.33
C ILE A 6 -47.44 0.74 -12.74
N ILE A 7 -46.24 0.15 -12.58
CA ILE A 7 -44.98 0.71 -12.07
C ILE A 7 -43.78 0.03 -12.71
N GLY A 8 -42.96 0.83 -13.41
CA GLY A 8 -41.60 0.46 -13.78
C GLY A 8 -40.70 0.58 -12.56
N ILE A 9 -40.14 -0.56 -12.13
CA ILE A 9 -39.06 -0.59 -11.15
C ILE A 9 -37.81 -0.09 -11.88
N LEU A 10 -37.39 1.14 -11.58
CA LEU A 10 -36.09 1.67 -11.98
C LEU A 10 -35.03 0.97 -11.13
N THR A 11 -34.43 -0.11 -11.65
CA THR A 11 -33.22 -0.70 -11.06
C THR A 11 -32.02 0.16 -11.45
N THR A 12 -31.62 1.06 -10.56
CA THR A 12 -30.32 1.75 -10.65
C THR A 12 -29.21 0.74 -10.35
N GLY A 13 -28.68 0.12 -11.41
CA GLY A 13 -27.41 -0.59 -11.36
C GLY A 13 -26.29 0.41 -11.07
N PHE A 14 -25.65 0.30 -9.91
CA PHE A 14 -24.37 0.95 -9.63
C PHE A 14 -23.29 0.29 -10.51
N THR A 15 -23.01 0.86 -11.69
CA THR A 15 -21.89 0.41 -12.52
C THR A 15 -20.60 1.05 -12.04
N ALA A 16 -19.78 0.28 -11.33
CA ALA A 16 -18.41 0.65 -10.92
C ALA A 16 -17.45 0.93 -12.10
N ALA A 17 -17.88 0.69 -13.35
CA ALA A 17 -17.07 0.86 -14.55
C ALA A 17 -16.74 2.32 -14.89
N ALA A 18 -17.56 3.30 -14.47
CA ALA A 18 -17.33 4.71 -14.79
C ALA A 18 -16.19 5.36 -13.96
N ALA A 19 -15.84 4.79 -12.81
CA ALA A 19 -14.77 5.33 -11.95
C ALA A 19 -13.36 5.11 -12.53
N GLN A 20 -13.19 4.10 -13.41
CA GLN A 20 -11.88 3.75 -13.97
C GLN A 20 -11.43 4.69 -15.10
N THR A 21 -12.33 5.46 -15.72
CA THR A 21 -12.04 6.28 -16.92
C THR A 21 -11.54 7.70 -16.61
N LEU A 22 -11.64 8.17 -15.35
CA LEU A 22 -11.34 9.57 -14.97
C LEU A 22 -10.03 9.77 -14.19
N MET A 23 -9.22 8.72 -13.98
CA MET A 23 -7.99 8.84 -13.20
C MET A 23 -6.79 9.28 -14.06
N PRO A 24 -5.94 10.21 -13.59
CA PRO A 24 -4.66 10.50 -14.21
C PRO A 24 -3.81 9.23 -14.36
N ALA A 25 -3.13 9.05 -15.50
CA ALA A 25 -2.38 7.84 -15.83
C ALA A 25 -1.35 7.41 -14.76
N GLY A 26 -0.73 8.37 -14.05
CA GLY A 26 0.17 8.08 -12.94
C GLY A 26 -0.52 7.46 -11.71
N LYS A 27 -1.72 7.92 -11.37
CA LYS A 27 -2.52 7.36 -10.27
C LYS A 27 -2.98 5.94 -10.60
N GLN A 28 -3.42 5.73 -11.84
CA GLN A 28 -3.84 4.41 -12.32
C GLN A 28 -2.70 3.38 -12.26
N LYS A 29 -1.48 3.75 -12.70
CA LYS A 29 -0.30 2.88 -12.58
C LYS A 29 0.04 2.53 -11.13
N MET A 30 -0.09 3.49 -10.22
CA MET A 30 0.16 3.25 -8.80
C MET A 30 -0.86 2.28 -8.20
N GLU A 31 -2.14 2.43 -8.55
CA GLU A 31 -3.20 1.53 -8.09
C GLU A 31 -3.00 0.10 -8.60
N GLN A 32 -2.71 -0.07 -9.90
CA GLN A 32 -2.37 -1.36 -10.50
C GLN A 32 -1.18 -2.04 -9.81
N PHE A 33 -0.14 -1.27 -9.46
CA PHE A 33 1.00 -1.81 -8.73
C PHE A 33 0.60 -2.32 -7.33
N ARG A 34 -0.29 -1.62 -6.65
CA ARG A 34 -0.77 -1.99 -5.31
C ARG A 34 -1.68 -3.21 -5.34
N ASP A 35 -2.52 -3.33 -6.36
CA ASP A 35 -3.32 -4.51 -6.61
C ASP A 35 -2.42 -5.73 -6.84
N ALA A 36 -1.44 -5.61 -7.75
CA ALA A 36 -0.49 -6.67 -8.03
C ALA A 36 0.33 -7.07 -6.78
N LYS A 37 0.76 -6.10 -5.97
CA LYS A 37 1.42 -6.37 -4.67
C LYS A 37 0.51 -7.20 -3.76
N THR A 38 -0.76 -6.82 -3.68
CA THR A 38 -1.76 -7.50 -2.85
C THR A 38 -1.99 -8.93 -3.35
N ASP A 39 -2.10 -9.14 -4.66
CA ASP A 39 -2.26 -10.47 -5.28
C ASP A 39 -1.11 -11.42 -4.89
N VAL A 40 0.12 -10.93 -4.97
CA VAL A 40 1.31 -11.72 -4.62
C VAL A 40 1.27 -12.10 -3.14
N ILE A 41 0.85 -11.19 -2.25
CA ILE A 41 0.77 -11.48 -0.82
C ILE A 41 -0.32 -12.50 -0.52
N VAL A 42 -1.53 -12.32 -1.05
CA VAL A 42 -2.65 -13.27 -0.92
C VAL A 42 -2.21 -14.68 -1.30
N THR A 43 -1.52 -14.79 -2.43
CA THR A 43 -1.01 -16.06 -2.95
C THR A 43 0.08 -16.65 -2.04
N GLN A 44 1.06 -15.84 -1.63
CA GLN A 44 2.19 -16.35 -0.84
C GLN A 44 1.82 -16.80 0.57
N ILE A 45 0.87 -16.12 1.22
CA ILE A 45 0.45 -16.50 2.57
C ILE A 45 -0.73 -17.50 2.58
N GLY A 46 -1.27 -17.83 1.41
CA GLY A 46 -2.34 -18.82 1.25
C GLY A 46 -3.63 -18.41 1.96
N VAL A 47 -4.13 -17.20 1.70
CA VAL A 47 -5.42 -16.74 2.27
C VAL A 47 -6.57 -17.57 1.69
N GLN A 48 -7.45 -18.09 2.56
CA GLN A 48 -8.61 -18.87 2.16
C GLN A 48 -9.51 -18.07 1.21
N PRO A 49 -10.07 -18.67 0.13
CA PRO A 49 -10.84 -17.96 -0.89
C PRO A 49 -11.95 -17.05 -0.30
N GLU A 50 -12.69 -17.56 0.67
CA GLU A 50 -13.75 -16.83 1.39
C GLU A 50 -13.26 -15.61 2.20
N LYS A 51 -11.97 -15.55 2.54
CA LYS A 51 -11.35 -14.45 3.30
C LYS A 51 -10.53 -13.50 2.43
N GLN A 52 -10.36 -13.80 1.13
CA GLN A 52 -9.50 -13.00 0.27
C GLN A 52 -10.02 -11.58 0.06
N GLY A 53 -11.34 -11.39 -0.10
CA GLY A 53 -11.94 -10.06 -0.24
C GLY A 53 -11.64 -9.18 0.98
N GLU A 54 -11.99 -9.66 2.16
CA GLU A 54 -11.75 -8.99 3.45
C GLU A 54 -10.26 -8.69 3.68
N PHE A 55 -9.39 -9.66 3.41
CA PHE A 55 -7.94 -9.47 3.54
C PHE A 55 -7.40 -8.42 2.58
N ARG A 56 -7.84 -8.42 1.32
CA ARG A 56 -7.38 -7.46 0.29
C ARG A 56 -7.71 -6.05 0.70
N ASP A 57 -8.95 -5.81 1.11
CA ASP A 57 -9.40 -4.49 1.54
C ASP A 57 -8.59 -4.00 2.74
N LEU A 58 -8.39 -4.87 3.73
CA LEU A 58 -7.60 -4.55 4.92
C LEU A 58 -6.13 -4.27 4.59
N TYR A 59 -5.54 -5.08 3.69
CA TYR A 59 -4.15 -4.92 3.27
C TYR A 59 -3.93 -3.61 2.51
N GLN A 60 -4.83 -3.25 1.61
CA GLN A 60 -4.74 -2.00 0.87
C GLN A 60 -4.89 -0.78 1.78
N GLN A 61 -5.77 -0.83 2.79
CA GLN A 61 -5.90 0.20 3.81
C GLN A 61 -4.60 0.36 4.62
N TYR A 62 -4.02 -0.76 5.06
CA TYR A 62 -2.73 -0.78 5.76
C TYR A 62 -1.62 -0.16 4.90
N ASP A 63 -1.48 -0.59 3.65
CA ASP A 63 -0.48 -0.09 2.71
C ASP A 63 -0.66 1.39 2.38
N LYS A 64 -1.92 1.86 2.26
CA LYS A 64 -2.29 3.29 2.09
C LYS A 64 -1.78 4.10 3.29
N SER A 65 -2.10 3.62 4.49
CA SER A 65 -1.78 4.30 5.75
C SER A 65 -0.27 4.34 5.99
N GLN A 66 0.44 3.22 5.80
CA GLN A 66 1.90 3.17 5.89
C GLN A 66 2.56 4.16 4.92
N SER A 67 2.13 4.18 3.66
CA SER A 67 2.68 5.07 2.64
C SER A 67 2.43 6.55 2.96
N SER A 68 1.23 6.88 3.45
CA SER A 68 0.88 8.25 3.87
C SER A 68 1.78 8.74 5.00
N ILE A 69 2.00 7.91 6.03
CA ILE A 69 2.88 8.26 7.16
C ILE A 69 4.33 8.41 6.68
N ALA A 70 4.81 7.49 5.84
CA ALA A 70 6.17 7.56 5.30
C ALA A 70 6.41 8.81 4.44
N GLN A 71 5.39 9.27 3.71
CA GLN A 71 5.47 10.47 2.89
C GLN A 71 5.69 11.75 3.73
N GLU A 72 5.23 11.79 4.99
CA GLU A 72 5.48 12.93 5.90
C GLU A 72 6.98 13.19 6.14
N PHE A 73 7.82 12.16 5.96
CA PHE A 73 9.28 12.25 6.13
C PHE A 73 9.99 12.80 4.89
N ASN A 74 9.39 12.67 3.70
CA ASN A 74 10.02 13.06 2.45
C ASN A 74 9.64 14.50 2.06
N ASP A 75 10.44 15.45 2.55
CA ASP A 75 10.34 16.88 2.23
C ASP A 75 11.20 17.29 1.02
N GLY A 76 11.96 16.36 0.43
CA GLY A 76 12.80 16.61 -0.74
C GLY A 76 14.09 17.39 -0.46
N LEU A 77 14.42 17.69 0.80
CA LEU A 77 15.64 18.43 1.14
C LEU A 77 16.90 17.55 1.02
N ASP A 78 17.92 18.05 0.32
CA ASP A 78 19.24 17.41 0.21
C ASP A 78 19.98 17.51 1.55
N PRO A 79 20.41 16.38 2.15
CA PRO A 79 21.18 16.40 3.39
C PRO A 79 22.45 17.26 3.36
N ARG A 80 23.04 17.48 2.17
CA ARG A 80 24.27 18.29 1.99
C ARG A 80 24.02 19.79 2.03
N GLU A 81 22.76 20.21 1.88
CA GLU A 81 22.35 21.62 1.85
C GLU A 81 21.72 22.07 3.19
N MET A 82 21.59 21.15 4.16
CA MET A 82 21.01 21.45 5.46
C MET A 82 22.04 22.10 6.40
N THR A 83 21.57 23.03 7.23
CA THR A 83 22.30 23.42 8.44
C THR A 83 22.25 22.30 9.49
N ASP A 84 23.15 22.33 10.46
CA ASP A 84 23.16 21.35 11.56
C ASP A 84 21.83 21.33 12.34
N ASP A 85 21.20 22.50 12.54
CA ASP A 85 19.90 22.59 13.22
C ASP A 85 18.77 21.97 12.40
N GLN A 86 18.75 22.18 11.08
CA GLN A 86 17.78 21.55 10.17
C GLN A 86 17.99 20.02 10.13
N ALA A 87 19.24 19.58 10.07
CA ALA A 87 19.57 18.16 10.12
C ALA A 87 19.12 17.53 11.45
N LYS A 88 19.36 18.22 12.57
CA LYS A 88 18.91 17.80 13.90
C LYS A 88 17.38 17.67 13.97
N GLU A 89 16.64 18.67 13.52
CA GLU A 89 15.17 18.62 13.47
C GLU A 89 14.69 17.42 12.64
N LYS A 90 15.28 17.21 11.46
CA LYS A 90 14.93 16.10 10.57
C LYS A 90 15.19 14.73 11.20
N ILE A 91 16.28 14.58 11.96
CA ILE A 91 16.57 13.35 12.72
C ILE A 91 15.47 13.08 13.76
N TYR A 92 15.10 14.08 14.57
CA TYR A 92 14.06 13.91 15.60
C TYR A 92 12.69 13.61 14.97
N LYS A 93 12.33 14.31 13.89
CA LYS A 93 11.13 14.00 13.11
C LYS A 93 11.14 12.54 12.61
N GLY A 94 12.30 12.01 12.25
CA GLY A 94 12.46 10.61 11.87
C GLY A 94 12.08 9.62 12.97
N PHE A 95 12.37 9.94 14.23
CA PHE A 95 11.94 9.12 15.37
C PHE A 95 10.42 9.14 15.53
N ASP A 96 9.79 10.32 15.41
CA ASP A 96 8.33 10.44 15.51
C ASP A 96 7.63 9.66 14.40
N ILE A 97 8.11 9.77 13.16
CA ILE A 97 7.59 8.98 12.03
C ILE A 97 7.77 7.48 12.28
N SER A 98 8.94 7.06 12.78
CA SER A 98 9.19 5.65 13.12
C SER A 98 8.20 5.14 14.17
N GLN A 99 7.89 5.95 15.18
CA GLN A 99 6.89 5.62 16.20
C GLN A 99 5.48 5.53 15.61
N LYS A 100 5.10 6.45 14.70
CA LYS A 100 3.81 6.39 13.99
C LYS A 100 3.69 5.12 13.15
N LEU A 101 4.73 4.75 12.40
CA LEU A 101 4.76 3.54 11.58
C LEU A 101 4.63 2.27 12.45
N LEU A 102 5.31 2.23 13.60
CA LEU A 102 5.20 1.13 14.56
C LEU A 102 3.80 1.03 15.14
N ASN A 103 3.21 2.15 15.58
CA ASN A 103 1.86 2.17 16.12
C ASN A 103 0.84 1.74 15.06
N ASN A 104 0.98 2.22 13.82
CA ASN A 104 0.14 1.80 12.71
C ASN A 104 0.24 0.29 12.47
N LYS A 105 1.46 -0.27 12.48
CA LYS A 105 1.67 -1.71 12.34
C LYS A 105 0.95 -2.49 13.44
N LYS A 106 1.10 -2.10 14.71
CA LYS A 106 0.39 -2.73 15.85
C LYS A 106 -1.13 -2.70 15.66
N ASN A 107 -1.68 -1.54 15.30
CA ASN A 107 -3.12 -1.38 15.10
C ASN A 107 -3.67 -2.31 14.01
N TYR A 108 -2.96 -2.46 12.89
CA TYR A 108 -3.37 -3.36 11.82
C TYR A 108 -3.05 -4.83 12.12
N THR A 109 -2.05 -5.15 12.96
CA THR A 109 -1.82 -6.52 13.46
C THR A 109 -3.10 -7.10 14.07
N GLU A 110 -3.73 -6.36 15.00
CA GLU A 110 -4.96 -6.81 15.65
C GLU A 110 -6.09 -7.07 14.64
N LYS A 111 -6.24 -6.20 13.63
CA LYS A 111 -7.22 -6.37 12.56
C LYS A 111 -6.92 -7.58 11.68
N PHE A 112 -5.65 -7.79 11.30
CA PHE A 112 -5.27 -8.93 10.47
C PHE A 112 -5.50 -10.25 11.20
N LEU A 113 -5.25 -10.30 12.52
CA LEU A 113 -5.48 -11.51 13.31
C LEU A 113 -6.96 -11.94 13.40
N GLN A 114 -7.90 -11.05 13.04
CA GLN A 114 -9.32 -11.40 12.88
C GLN A 114 -9.62 -12.10 11.54
N VAL A 115 -8.74 -11.98 10.54
CA VAL A 115 -8.96 -12.44 9.16
C VAL A 115 -8.04 -13.62 8.80
N ILE A 116 -6.80 -13.60 9.30
CA ILE A 116 -5.76 -14.58 9.00
C ILE A 116 -5.08 -15.07 10.27
N THR A 117 -4.42 -16.22 10.19
CA THR A 117 -3.70 -16.79 11.34
C THR A 117 -2.44 -16.01 11.69
N PRO A 118 -1.93 -16.09 12.94
CA PRO A 118 -0.64 -15.49 13.32
C PRO A 118 0.53 -15.94 12.43
N ARG A 119 0.52 -17.20 11.98
CA ARG A 119 1.54 -17.73 11.07
C ARG A 119 1.50 -17.05 9.71
N GLN A 120 0.30 -16.85 9.16
CA GLN A 120 0.12 -16.14 7.89
C GLN A 120 0.51 -14.66 8.01
N LEU A 121 0.17 -14.02 9.13
CA LEU A 121 0.54 -12.63 9.38
C LEU A 121 2.07 -12.46 9.49
N TYR A 122 2.74 -13.38 10.20
CA TYR A 122 4.20 -13.38 10.24
C TYR A 122 4.81 -13.59 8.84
N HIS A 123 4.27 -14.52 8.05
CA HIS A 123 4.72 -14.73 6.68
C HIS A 123 4.50 -13.49 5.80
N MET A 124 3.37 -12.79 5.96
CA MET A 124 3.08 -11.54 5.27
C MET A 124 4.18 -10.51 5.51
N TYR A 125 4.55 -10.26 6.77
CA TYR A 125 5.62 -9.29 7.10
C TYR A 125 6.98 -9.69 6.49
N GLN A 126 7.30 -10.98 6.45
CA GLN A 126 8.53 -11.46 5.82
C GLN A 126 8.50 -11.25 4.30
N THR A 127 7.34 -11.44 3.68
CA THR A 127 7.11 -11.20 2.26
C THR A 127 7.25 -9.72 1.91
N GLU A 128 6.65 -8.82 2.67
CA GLU A 128 6.80 -7.38 2.48
C GLU A 128 8.28 -6.94 2.57
N LYS A 129 9.00 -7.44 3.59
CA LYS A 129 10.44 -7.17 3.75
C LYS A 129 11.27 -7.65 2.56
N ARG A 130 10.92 -8.80 1.95
CA ARG A 130 11.59 -9.28 0.73
C ARG A 130 11.25 -8.41 -0.49
N MET A 131 10.00 -8.00 -0.63
CA MET A 131 9.56 -7.14 -1.74
C MET A 131 10.27 -5.79 -1.70
N GLY A 132 10.32 -5.14 -0.53
CA GLY A 132 11.01 -3.85 -0.35
C GLY A 132 12.49 -3.92 -0.72
N ARG A 133 13.20 -4.98 -0.31
CA ARG A 133 14.62 -5.19 -0.67
C ARG A 133 14.83 -5.30 -2.18
N LYS A 134 14.01 -6.09 -2.88
CA LYS A 134 14.12 -6.26 -4.33
C LYS A 134 13.86 -4.98 -5.11
N VAL A 135 12.97 -4.11 -4.62
CA VAL A 135 12.76 -2.79 -5.22
C VAL A 135 14.00 -1.93 -5.04
N MET A 136 14.55 -1.89 -3.82
CA MET A 136 15.77 -1.13 -3.51
C MET A 136 16.99 -1.61 -4.34
N GLU A 137 17.19 -2.92 -4.46
CA GLU A 137 18.27 -3.51 -5.28
C GLU A 137 18.18 -3.16 -6.77
N ARG A 138 16.97 -2.94 -7.29
CA ARG A 138 16.75 -2.53 -8.70
C ARG A 138 16.81 -1.03 -8.89
N SER A 139 16.50 -0.23 -7.87
CA SER A 139 16.52 1.23 -7.93
C SER A 139 17.90 1.84 -7.69
N VAL A 140 18.82 1.11 -7.05
CA VAL A 140 20.23 1.51 -6.97
C VAL A 140 20.87 1.24 -8.34
N PRO A 141 21.37 2.26 -9.07
CA PRO A 141 22.13 2.03 -10.29
C PRO A 141 23.28 1.07 -9.96
N ARG A 142 23.37 -0.06 -10.68
CA ARG A 142 24.59 -0.87 -10.63
C ARG A 142 25.70 0.00 -11.19
N ASN A 143 26.52 0.59 -10.32
CA ASN A 143 27.82 1.10 -10.71
C ASN A 143 28.63 -0.11 -11.15
N ASP A 144 28.56 -0.41 -12.44
CA ASP A 144 29.40 -1.39 -13.11
C ASP A 144 30.82 -0.82 -13.23
N THR A 145 31.48 -0.67 -12.09
CA THR A 145 32.93 -0.55 -12.02
C THR A 145 33.53 -1.96 -11.91
N GLY A 146 33.16 -2.84 -12.85
CA GLY A 146 33.87 -4.09 -13.13
C GLY A 146 34.99 -3.81 -14.10
N GLY A 147 36.22 -3.72 -13.58
CA GLY A 147 37.41 -3.33 -14.31
C GLY A 147 37.66 -4.16 -15.57
N ARG A 148 37.89 -3.45 -16.68
CA ARG A 148 38.87 -3.89 -17.68
C ARG A 148 40.24 -3.52 -17.14
N ARG A 149 40.92 -4.49 -16.53
CA ARG A 149 42.38 -4.57 -16.53
C ARG A 149 42.75 -5.93 -17.07
#